data_AF-A0A9E3WRI2-F1
#
_entry.id   AF-A0A9E3WRI2-F1
#
_cell.length_a   1.000
_cell.length_b   1.000
_cell.length_c   1.000
_cell.angle_alpha   90.00
_cell.angle_beta   90.00
_cell.angle_gamma   90.00
#
_symmetry.space_group_name_H-M   'P 1'
#
loop_
_entity.id
_entity.type
_entity.pdbx_description
1 polymer ?
#
loop_
_entity_poly.entity_id
_entity_poly.type
_entity_poly.pdbx_seq_one_letter_code
_entity_poly.pdbx_strand_id
1 'polypeptide(L)'
;AFRDSAEAPAAAQRLAALPAAPPPGPQGADALSRFADCVDCPEMVVIPAGQFLMGSLDTEWTVVEDRHEGPRQPVRIARDFAVGRFEVTVGQFRRFVEETGHATGFECIGVINPDASSKVWDAIPGRDFRTPGFAQSDDHPVVCVNWEDANAYAAWLSRKTDAHYRLPTEAE
;
A
#
# COMPACT_ATOMS: atom_id res chain seq x y z
N ALA A 1 -21.29 -39.01 -30.00
CA ALA A 1 -21.26 -40.37 -29.44
C ALA A 1 -19.82 -40.86 -29.42
N PHE A 2 -19.19 -40.87 -28.25
CA PHE A 2 -18.16 -41.80 -27.77
C PHE A 2 -17.92 -41.45 -26.29
N ARG A 3 -17.87 -42.48 -25.44
CA ARG A 3 -17.69 -42.44 -23.99
C ARG A 3 -16.43 -43.28 -23.73
N ASP A 4 -15.45 -42.79 -22.98
CA ASP A 4 -15.12 -43.37 -21.67
C ASP A 4 -14.07 -42.58 -20.89
N SER A 5 -14.08 -42.87 -19.58
CA SER A 5 -13.53 -42.13 -18.45
C SER A 5 -12.15 -42.64 -18.01
N ALA A 6 -11.52 -41.87 -17.10
CA ALA A 6 -10.30 -42.15 -16.31
C ALA A 6 -8.98 -41.90 -17.06
N GLU A 7 -7.96 -41.24 -16.51
CA GLU A 7 -7.52 -41.13 -15.11
C GLU A 7 -6.62 -39.88 -15.01
N ALA A 8 -6.68 -39.13 -13.90
CA ALA A 8 -5.82 -37.97 -13.69
C ALA A 8 -4.36 -38.41 -13.46
N PRO A 9 -3.35 -37.80 -14.12
CA PRO A 9 -1.98 -38.03 -13.71
C PRO A 9 -1.70 -37.26 -12.42
N ALA A 10 -1.25 -37.98 -11.40
CA ALA A 10 -0.64 -37.39 -10.22
C ALA A 10 0.54 -36.51 -10.67
N ALA A 11 0.36 -35.19 -10.64
CA ALA A 11 1.44 -34.24 -10.83
C ALA A 11 2.33 -34.34 -9.59
N ALA A 12 3.42 -35.11 -9.70
CA ALA A 12 4.55 -35.01 -8.80
C ALA A 12 5.09 -33.58 -8.91
N GLN A 13 4.62 -32.70 -8.02
CA GLN A 13 5.13 -31.35 -7.89
C GLN A 13 6.60 -31.48 -7.49
N ARG A 14 7.48 -31.17 -8.44
CA ARG A 14 8.88 -30.90 -8.13
C ARG A 14 8.88 -29.77 -7.11
N LEU A 15 9.26 -30.07 -5.86
CA LEU A 15 9.77 -29.06 -4.95
C LEU A 15 10.96 -28.42 -5.67
N ALA A 16 10.73 -27.29 -6.34
CA ALA A 16 11.83 -26.41 -6.69
C ALA A 16 12.43 -26.02 -5.33
N ALA A 17 13.66 -26.44 -5.08
CA ALA A 17 14.41 -25.94 -3.94
C ALA A 17 14.33 -24.42 -3.99
N LEU A 18 13.89 -23.81 -2.89
CA LEU A 18 13.97 -22.36 -2.72
C LEU A 18 15.38 -21.94 -3.13
N PRO A 19 15.55 -21.01 -4.09
CA PRO A 19 16.86 -20.46 -4.33
C PRO A 19 17.38 -19.96 -2.98
N ALA A 20 18.61 -20.35 -2.64
CA ALA A 20 19.24 -19.91 -1.42
C ALA A 20 19.08 -18.39 -1.31
N ALA A 21 18.66 -17.91 -0.13
CA ALA A 21 18.59 -16.48 0.12
C ALA A 21 19.94 -15.88 -0.30
N PRO A 22 19.95 -14.91 -1.24
CA PRO A 22 21.20 -14.26 -1.61
C PRO A 22 21.83 -13.66 -0.36
N PRO A 23 23.17 -13.58 -0.30
CA PRO A 23 23.84 -13.01 0.87
C PRO A 23 23.23 -11.64 1.19
N PRO A 24 23.10 -11.28 2.48
CA PRO A 24 22.60 -9.97 2.86
C PRO A 24 23.36 -8.92 2.06
N GLY A 25 22.62 -8.02 1.41
CA GLY A 25 23.22 -6.88 0.74
C GLY A 25 24.11 -6.09 1.71
N PRO A 26 25.02 -5.23 1.21
CA PRO A 26 25.80 -4.37 2.09
C PRO A 26 24.84 -3.66 3.05
N GLN A 27 24.95 -3.97 4.34
CA GLN A 27 24.15 -3.34 5.38
C GLN A 27 24.58 -1.88 5.42
N GLY A 28 23.80 -1.00 4.79
CA GLY A 28 23.98 0.43 4.92
C GLY A 28 23.93 0.79 6.41
N ALA A 29 24.78 1.72 6.84
CA ALA A 29 24.93 2.11 8.24
C ALA A 29 23.62 2.63 8.89
N ASP A 30 22.58 2.88 8.08
CA ASP A 30 21.31 3.48 8.49
C ASP A 30 20.10 2.53 8.33
N ALA A 31 20.31 1.23 8.15
CA ALA A 31 19.20 0.27 8.02
C ALA A 31 18.24 0.33 9.24
N LEU A 32 16.94 0.46 8.96
CA LEU A 32 15.86 0.62 9.95
C LEU A 32 15.99 1.87 10.85
N SER A 33 16.86 2.81 10.51
CA SER A 33 16.90 4.12 11.15
C SER A 33 15.59 4.88 10.88
N ARG A 34 15.22 5.75 11.83
CA ARG A 34 14.01 6.57 11.77
C ARG A 34 14.40 8.03 11.73
N PHE A 35 13.70 8.80 10.90
CA PHE A 35 13.92 10.23 10.78
C PHE A 35 12.64 10.94 10.34
N ALA A 36 12.62 12.26 10.48
CA ALA A 36 11.61 13.13 9.89
C ALA A 36 12.33 14.37 9.36
N ASP A 37 12.04 14.79 8.13
CA ASP A 37 12.73 15.92 7.49
C ASP A 37 12.27 17.29 8.02
N CYS A 38 11.14 17.33 8.73
CA CYS A 38 10.62 18.51 9.38
C CYS A 38 9.72 18.15 10.57
N VAL A 39 9.39 19.13 11.41
CA VAL A 39 8.58 18.93 12.64
C VAL A 39 7.18 18.38 12.35
N ASP A 40 6.60 18.75 11.21
CA ASP A 40 5.25 18.35 10.80
C ASP A 40 5.27 17.30 9.67
N CYS A 41 6.43 16.72 9.36
CA CYS A 41 6.60 15.74 8.30
C CYS A 41 6.31 14.31 8.82
N PRO A 42 5.92 13.36 7.95
CA PRO A 42 5.83 11.96 8.33
C PRO A 42 7.15 11.42 8.86
N GLU A 43 7.06 10.55 9.88
CA GLU A 43 8.22 9.76 10.30
C GLU A 43 8.49 8.69 9.24
N MET A 44 9.73 8.67 8.77
CA MET A 44 10.23 7.76 7.75
C MET A 44 11.11 6.69 8.39
N VAL A 45 11.11 5.49 7.82
CA VAL A 45 12.02 4.41 8.19
C VAL A 45 12.80 3.93 6.98
N VAL A 46 14.12 3.75 7.12
CA VAL A 46 14.98 3.26 6.04
C VAL A 46 14.83 1.74 5.90
N ILE A 47 14.43 1.30 4.72
CA ILE A 47 14.37 -0.10 4.32
C ILE A 47 15.62 -0.40 3.47
N PRO A 48 16.48 -1.35 3.90
CA PRO A 48 17.70 -1.68 3.17
C PRO A 48 17.40 -2.39 1.84
N ALA A 49 18.28 -2.20 0.87
CA ALA A 49 18.30 -2.96 -0.36
C ALA A 49 18.30 -4.46 -0.05
N GLY A 50 17.48 -5.22 -0.76
CA GLY A 50 17.23 -6.60 -0.39
C GLY A 50 16.46 -7.38 -1.43
N GLN A 51 16.15 -8.63 -1.07
CA GLN A 51 15.34 -9.52 -1.87
C GLN A 51 14.34 -10.22 -0.96
N PHE A 52 13.14 -10.43 -1.47
CA PHE A 52 12.08 -11.16 -0.79
C PHE A 52 11.22 -11.89 -1.81
N LEU A 53 10.35 -12.78 -1.33
CA LEU A 53 9.34 -13.42 -2.16
C LEU A 53 8.03 -12.65 -2.00
N MET A 54 7.57 -12.03 -3.08
CA MET A 54 6.29 -11.31 -3.13
C MET A 54 5.18 -12.24 -3.63
N GLY A 55 3.99 -12.13 -3.06
CA GLY A 55 2.81 -12.92 -3.41
C GLY A 55 2.51 -14.07 -2.44
N SER A 56 1.39 -14.75 -2.67
CA SER A 56 0.90 -15.84 -1.82
C SER A 56 1.21 -17.23 -2.39
N LEU A 57 1.19 -18.25 -1.53
CA LEU A 57 1.21 -19.65 -2.00
C LEU A 57 -0.18 -20.04 -2.47
N ASP A 58 -0.24 -20.86 -3.52
CA ASP A 58 -1.50 -21.48 -3.97
C ASP A 58 -2.18 -22.34 -2.89
N THR A 59 -1.44 -22.71 -1.83
CA THR A 59 -1.93 -23.53 -0.70
C THR A 59 -2.34 -22.71 0.53
N GLU A 60 -2.25 -21.38 0.49
CA GLU A 60 -2.78 -20.54 1.57
C GLU A 60 -4.32 -20.57 1.52
N TRP A 61 -4.96 -20.87 2.66
CA TRP A 61 -6.41 -21.11 2.76
C TRP A 61 -7.30 -19.94 2.28
N THR A 62 -6.70 -18.78 2.02
CA THR A 62 -7.35 -17.55 1.59
C THR A 62 -7.15 -17.24 0.11
N VAL A 63 -6.61 -18.16 -0.69
CA VAL A 63 -6.52 -17.97 -2.15
C VAL A 63 -7.94 -17.93 -2.71
N VAL A 64 -8.47 -16.72 -2.83
CA VAL A 64 -9.64 -16.44 -3.66
C VAL A 64 -9.10 -16.35 -5.08
N GLU A 65 -9.51 -17.28 -5.95
CA GLU A 65 -8.97 -17.42 -7.33
C GLU A 65 -8.93 -16.10 -8.11
N ASP A 66 -9.83 -15.15 -7.81
CA ASP A 66 -9.95 -13.88 -8.50
C ASP A 66 -8.98 -12.76 -8.07
N ARG A 67 -8.19 -12.95 -7.00
CA ARG A 67 -7.38 -11.84 -6.42
C ARG A 67 -5.99 -11.66 -7.02
N HIS A 68 -5.57 -12.51 -7.96
CA HIS A 68 -4.27 -12.41 -8.65
C HIS A 68 -3.07 -12.16 -7.71
N GLU A 69 -3.11 -12.69 -6.48
CA GLU A 69 -2.10 -12.48 -5.42
C GLU A 69 -0.87 -13.39 -5.57
N GLY A 70 -0.97 -14.40 -6.43
CA GLY A 70 0.08 -15.36 -6.72
C GLY A 70 0.53 -15.32 -8.18
N PRO A 71 1.52 -16.14 -8.54
CA PRO A 71 2.32 -16.98 -7.65
C PRO A 71 3.39 -16.16 -6.91
N ARG A 72 4.04 -16.76 -5.90
CA ARG A 72 5.24 -16.15 -5.29
C ARG A 72 6.34 -15.91 -6.33
N GLN A 73 6.82 -14.67 -6.40
CA GLN A 73 7.90 -14.25 -7.29
C GLN A 73 9.06 -13.63 -6.49
N PRO A 74 10.32 -13.94 -6.83
CA PRO A 74 11.47 -13.27 -6.24
C PRO A 74 11.54 -11.82 -6.72
N VAL A 75 11.51 -10.89 -5.78
CA VAL A 75 11.67 -9.46 -6.02
C VAL A 75 13.01 -9.00 -5.47
N ARG A 76 13.68 -8.10 -6.20
CA ARG A 76 14.91 -7.45 -5.77
C ARG A 76 14.75 -5.93 -5.76
N ILE A 77 14.88 -5.33 -4.58
CA ILE A 77 14.99 -3.89 -4.41
C ILE A 77 16.48 -3.53 -4.37
N ALA A 78 16.94 -2.84 -5.40
CA ALA A 78 18.38 -2.68 -5.66
C ALA A 78 19.07 -1.63 -4.77
N ARG A 79 18.31 -0.76 -4.11
CA ARG A 79 18.81 0.37 -3.33
C ARG A 79 17.99 0.51 -2.05
N ASP A 80 18.63 1.06 -1.03
CA ASP A 80 17.92 1.50 0.16
C ASP A 80 16.90 2.56 -0.23
N PHE A 81 15.76 2.55 0.46
CA PHE A 81 14.73 3.58 0.34
C PHE A 81 14.14 3.85 1.71
N ALA A 82 13.41 4.95 1.86
CA ALA A 82 12.65 5.23 3.06
C ALA A 82 11.15 5.21 2.76
N VAL A 83 10.36 4.66 3.70
CA VAL A 83 8.89 4.61 3.60
C VAL A 83 8.29 5.22 4.86
N GLY A 84 7.11 5.81 4.73
CA GLY A 84 6.36 6.31 5.88
C GLY A 84 6.12 5.16 6.85
N ARG A 85 6.55 5.33 8.11
CA ARG A 85 6.36 4.32 9.15
C ARG A 85 4.88 4.11 9.48
N PHE A 86 4.08 5.16 9.29
CA PHE A 86 2.65 5.20 9.50
C PHE A 86 1.97 5.70 8.21
N GLU A 87 0.68 5.43 8.08
CA GLU A 87 -0.14 6.12 7.10
C GLU A 87 -0.09 7.64 7.31
N VAL A 88 -0.27 8.40 6.22
CA VAL A 88 -0.37 9.86 6.31
C VAL A 88 -1.56 10.23 7.17
N THR A 89 -1.35 11.10 8.15
CA THR A 89 -2.40 11.45 9.11
C THR A 89 -3.30 12.58 8.60
N VAL A 90 -4.49 12.73 9.22
CA VAL A 90 -5.40 13.85 8.94
C VAL A 90 -4.67 15.18 9.18
N GLY A 91 -3.87 15.29 10.25
CA GLY A 91 -3.09 16.49 10.55
C GLY A 91 -2.10 16.84 9.44
N GLN A 92 -1.32 15.87 8.99
CA GLN A 92 -0.32 16.05 7.93
C GLN A 92 -0.96 16.44 6.60
N PHE A 93 -2.02 15.74 6.19
CA PHE A 93 -2.72 16.04 4.94
C PHE A 93 -3.44 17.40 5.00
N ARG A 94 -3.98 17.79 6.16
CA ARG A 94 -4.57 19.12 6.33
C ARG A 94 -3.56 20.24 6.13
N ARG A 95 -2.32 20.09 6.64
CA ARG A 95 -1.25 21.07 6.42
C ARG A 95 -0.93 21.24 4.94
N PHE A 96 -0.85 20.14 4.20
CA PHE A 96 -0.71 20.18 2.75
C PHE A 96 -1.81 21.03 2.10
N VAL A 97 -3.07 20.80 2.44
CA VAL A 97 -4.19 21.54 1.86
C VAL A 97 -4.15 23.02 2.24
N GLU A 98 -3.85 23.34 3.50
CA GLU A 98 -3.76 24.71 4.00
C GLU A 98 -2.62 25.51 3.33
N GLU A 99 -1.46 24.89 3.10
CA GLU A 99 -0.29 25.56 2.51
C GLU A 99 -0.36 25.69 0.98
N THR A 100 -1.09 24.81 0.31
CA THR A 100 -1.15 24.77 -1.15
C THR A 100 -2.46 25.29 -1.73
N GLY A 101 -3.53 25.34 -0.93
CA GLY A 101 -4.88 25.54 -1.42
C GLY A 101 -5.38 24.38 -2.31
N HIS A 102 -4.78 23.18 -2.19
CA HIS A 102 -5.16 22.01 -3.00
C HIS A 102 -6.66 21.75 -2.91
N ALA A 103 -7.30 21.65 -4.07
CA ALA A 103 -8.73 21.42 -4.17
C ALA A 103 -9.04 19.98 -3.73
N THR A 104 -9.61 19.83 -2.55
CA THR A 104 -10.12 18.56 -2.07
C THR A 104 -11.59 18.43 -2.42
N GLY A 105 -11.98 17.29 -3.00
CA GLY A 105 -13.37 17.06 -3.40
C GLY A 105 -13.69 15.60 -3.70
N PHE A 106 -12.77 14.68 -3.40
CA PHE A 106 -13.08 13.26 -3.49
C PHE A 106 -14.04 12.89 -2.36
N GLU A 107 -15.26 12.53 -2.74
CA GLU A 107 -16.24 12.08 -1.78
C GLU A 107 -15.86 10.71 -1.23
N CYS A 108 -16.09 10.50 0.07
CA CYS A 108 -15.89 9.21 0.68
C CYS A 108 -16.73 8.15 -0.04
N ILE A 109 -16.08 7.08 -0.52
CA ILE A 109 -16.79 5.91 -1.01
C ILE A 109 -17.20 5.06 0.18
N GLY A 110 -18.49 4.73 0.26
CA GLY A 110 -19.03 3.88 1.32
C GLY A 110 -20.34 3.23 0.92
N VAL A 111 -20.91 2.48 1.86
CA VAL A 111 -22.19 1.78 1.63
C VAL A 111 -23.33 2.78 1.76
N ILE A 112 -24.04 3.06 0.66
CA ILE A 112 -25.17 4.01 0.63
C ILE A 112 -26.50 3.37 1.04
N ASN A 113 -26.55 2.04 1.14
CA ASN A 113 -27.73 1.26 1.49
C ASN A 113 -27.43 0.30 2.67
N PRO A 114 -27.12 0.81 3.86
CA PRO A 114 -26.59 0.01 4.97
C PRO A 114 -27.55 -1.10 5.43
N ASP A 115 -28.86 -0.94 5.28
CA ASP A 115 -29.86 -1.91 5.73
C ASP A 115 -30.17 -3.02 4.71
N ALA A 116 -29.63 -2.92 3.48
CA ALA A 116 -29.89 -3.89 2.43
C ALA A 116 -29.03 -5.16 2.59
N SER A 117 -29.54 -6.30 2.13
CA SER A 117 -28.80 -7.58 2.10
C SER A 117 -27.64 -7.55 1.10
N SER A 118 -27.76 -6.80 0.01
CA SER A 118 -26.71 -6.54 -0.97
C SER A 118 -26.20 -5.11 -0.82
N LYS A 119 -24.91 -4.93 -0.58
CA LYS A 119 -24.30 -3.60 -0.39
C LYS A 119 -23.99 -2.93 -1.73
N VAL A 120 -24.33 -1.65 -1.84
CA VAL A 120 -23.98 -0.75 -2.94
C VAL A 120 -22.94 0.22 -2.41
N TRP A 121 -21.77 0.23 -3.06
CA TRP A 121 -20.69 1.14 -2.76
C TRP A 121 -20.72 2.31 -3.75
N ASP A 122 -20.83 3.52 -3.23
CA ASP A 122 -20.85 4.74 -4.03
C ASP A 122 -20.31 5.91 -3.18
N ALA A 123 -20.11 7.07 -3.81
CA ALA A 123 -19.84 8.31 -3.11
C ALA A 123 -20.97 8.63 -2.13
N ILE A 124 -20.61 9.00 -0.90
CA ILE A 124 -21.55 9.47 0.11
C ILE A 124 -21.58 11.00 0.06
N PRO A 125 -22.70 11.63 -0.37
CA PRO A 125 -22.76 13.08 -0.54
C PRO A 125 -22.38 13.85 0.72
N GLY A 126 -21.50 14.84 0.55
CA GLY A 126 -21.06 15.71 1.64
C GLY A 126 -20.12 15.04 2.66
N ARG A 127 -19.56 13.88 2.33
CA ARG A 127 -18.49 13.23 3.10
C ARG A 127 -17.17 13.38 2.37
N ASP A 128 -16.19 13.92 3.04
CA ASP A 128 -14.82 14.09 2.57
C ASP A 128 -13.84 13.74 3.69
N PHE A 129 -12.54 13.95 3.47
CA PHE A 129 -11.52 13.67 4.48
C PHE A 129 -11.67 14.50 5.77
N ARG A 130 -12.42 15.61 5.76
CA ARG A 130 -12.67 16.46 6.93
C ARG A 130 -13.84 15.96 7.74
N THR A 131 -14.83 15.41 7.05
CA THR A 131 -16.11 14.98 7.64
C THR A 131 -16.48 13.57 7.17
N PRO A 132 -15.66 12.55 7.41
CA PRO A 132 -15.81 11.22 6.78
C PRO A 132 -17.02 10.42 7.29
N GLY A 133 -17.74 10.93 8.31
CA GLY A 133 -18.90 10.28 8.89
C GLY A 133 -18.62 9.49 10.16
N PHE A 134 -17.38 9.53 10.64
CA PHE A 134 -16.94 9.00 11.94
C PHE A 134 -15.90 9.93 12.56
N ALA A 135 -15.64 9.77 13.85
CA ALA A 135 -14.68 10.63 14.56
C ALA A 135 -13.24 10.32 14.12
N GLN A 136 -12.50 11.35 13.70
CA GLN A 136 -11.07 11.28 13.47
C GLN A 136 -10.34 12.40 14.21
N SER A 137 -9.21 12.07 14.83
CA SER A 137 -8.25 13.04 15.34
C SER A 137 -7.15 13.30 14.31
N ASP A 138 -6.29 14.27 14.58
CA ASP A 138 -5.16 14.62 13.71
C ASP A 138 -4.14 13.49 13.53
N ASP A 139 -4.10 12.53 14.45
CA ASP A 139 -3.17 11.40 14.46
C ASP A 139 -3.76 10.15 13.77
N HIS A 140 -5.04 10.19 13.37
CA HIS A 140 -5.64 9.11 12.59
C HIS A 140 -5.23 9.19 11.12
N PRO A 141 -5.25 8.06 10.37
CA PRO A 141 -4.99 8.07 8.94
C PRO A 141 -6.01 8.94 8.21
N VAL A 142 -5.55 9.74 7.26
CA VAL A 142 -6.45 10.44 6.36
C VAL A 142 -7.18 9.44 5.47
N VAL A 143 -8.48 9.63 5.31
CA VAL A 143 -9.35 8.81 4.44
C VAL A 143 -10.03 9.69 3.41
N CYS A 144 -10.74 9.09 2.45
CA CYS A 144 -11.46 9.83 1.41
C CYS A 144 -10.54 10.74 0.59
N VAL A 145 -9.34 10.23 0.33
CA VAL A 145 -8.35 10.80 -0.59
C VAL A 145 -8.19 9.83 -1.74
N ASN A 146 -8.01 10.34 -2.95
CA ASN A 146 -7.77 9.50 -4.12
C ASN A 146 -6.28 9.42 -4.47
N TRP A 147 -5.97 8.70 -5.55
CA TRP A 147 -4.59 8.52 -6.01
C TRP A 147 -3.94 9.85 -6.44
N GLU A 148 -4.70 10.79 -7.01
CA GLU A 148 -4.20 12.10 -7.44
C GLU A 148 -3.84 12.97 -6.24
N ASP A 149 -4.69 12.98 -5.20
CA ASP A 149 -4.44 13.67 -3.93
C ASP A 149 -3.17 13.14 -3.26
N ALA A 150 -2.98 11.82 -3.25
CA ALA A 150 -1.82 11.19 -2.65
C ALA A 150 -0.51 11.55 -3.39
N ASN A 151 -0.54 11.62 -4.73
CA ASN A 151 0.60 12.09 -5.51
C ASN A 151 0.86 13.59 -5.32
N ALA A 152 -0.19 14.41 -5.26
CA ALA A 152 -0.06 15.84 -5.01
C ALA A 152 0.56 16.13 -3.64
N TYR A 153 0.15 15.39 -2.61
CA TYR A 153 0.74 15.41 -1.28
C TYR A 153 2.24 15.07 -1.32
N ALA A 154 2.63 13.95 -1.94
CA ALA A 154 4.03 13.54 -2.06
C ALA A 154 4.88 14.57 -2.83
N ALA A 155 4.32 15.16 -3.90
CA ALA A 155 5.00 16.20 -4.67
C ALA A 155 5.19 17.50 -3.86
N TRP A 156 4.20 17.89 -3.05
CA TRP A 156 4.34 19.02 -2.13
C TRP A 156 5.40 18.75 -1.06
N LEU A 157 5.39 17.56 -0.46
CA LEU A 157 6.35 17.18 0.57
C LEU A 157 7.78 17.19 0.03
N SER A 158 7.97 16.74 -1.21
CA SER A 158 9.26 16.83 -1.93
C SER A 158 9.75 18.26 -2.04
N ARG A 159 8.88 19.19 -2.49
CA ARG A 159 9.25 20.61 -2.61
C ARG A 159 9.53 21.27 -1.25
N LYS A 160 8.82 20.86 -0.20
CA LYS A 160 8.94 21.43 1.15
C LYS A 160 10.24 21.03 1.84
N THR A 161 10.73 19.84 1.55
CA THR A 161 11.87 19.22 2.26
C THR A 161 13.15 19.18 1.43
N ASP A 162 13.09 19.50 0.14
CA ASP A 162 14.17 19.27 -0.83
C ASP A 162 14.59 17.80 -0.94
N ALA A 163 13.73 16.88 -0.50
CA ALA A 163 13.88 15.44 -0.65
C ALA A 163 12.94 14.90 -1.73
N HIS A 164 13.09 13.61 -2.08
CA HIS A 164 12.30 12.98 -3.14
C HIS A 164 11.25 12.03 -2.56
N TYR A 165 10.04 12.54 -2.32
CA TYR A 165 8.88 11.78 -1.87
C TYR A 165 8.01 11.32 -3.03
N ARG A 166 7.48 10.11 -2.92
CA ARG A 166 6.56 9.48 -3.89
C ARG A 166 5.73 8.40 -3.21
N LEU A 167 4.74 7.88 -3.91
CA LEU A 167 4.10 6.63 -3.50
C LEU A 167 5.08 5.45 -3.65
N PRO A 168 5.00 4.44 -2.77
CA PRO A 168 5.73 3.20 -2.96
C PRO A 168 5.19 2.46 -4.19
N THR A 169 6.05 1.67 -4.84
CA THR A 169 5.54 0.64 -5.74
C THR A 169 4.85 -0.46 -4.95
N GLU A 170 4.04 -1.31 -5.59
CA GLU A 170 3.45 -2.47 -4.89
C GLU A 170 4.51 -3.41 -4.26
N ALA A 171 5.72 -3.42 -4.83
CA ALA A 171 6.83 -4.27 -4.39
C ALA A 171 7.70 -3.63 -3.29
N GLU A 172 7.47 -2.37 -2.93
CA GLU A 172 8.20 -1.63 -1.89
C GLU A 172 7.36 -1.54 -0.61
#